data_AF-A0A3N5DG06-F1
#
_entry.id   AF-A0A3N5DG06-F1
#
_cell.length_a   1.000
_cell.length_b   1.000
_cell.length_c   1.000
_cell.angle_alpha   90.00
_cell.angle_beta   90.00
_cell.angle_gamma   90.00
#
_symmetry.space_group_name_H-M   'P 1'
#
loop_
_entity.id
_entity.type
_entity.pdbx_description
1 polymer ?
#
loop_
_entity_poly.entity_id
_entity_poly.type
_entity_poly.pdbx_seq_one_letter_code
_entity_poly.pdbx_strand_id
1 'polypeptide(L)'
;MRPFLAIATAAALAACNSGADDSMDPTQPSIQEPADSADPAAGTRPADQPRLVTVEGRIGEGAECPLLTMPDGGRWSLSMEGSDFGPGDYVELTGERMDASICMAGEGTLLVRRIDPIDPPARDRDPARAGGLAVTSDYVRGSWVAKGLNADCDRPDFQIMQNRNGGSIIETSVNGVPTTGYVDVGESPAFQWDEGLPALPIETRGPDGLAVMPGDGRTVTLAGHRIAGDGVVFVRCA
;
A
#
# COMPACT_ATOMS: atom_id res chain seq x y z
N MET A 1 -9.40 60.10 -7.15
CA MET A 1 -9.34 61.29 -8.03
C MET A 1 -8.13 62.12 -7.65
N ARG A 2 -7.35 62.54 -8.67
CA ARG A 2 -6.09 63.32 -8.71
C ARG A 2 -4.80 62.50 -8.94
N PRO A 3 -3.88 63.05 -9.78
CA PRO A 3 -3.37 62.32 -10.95
C PRO A 3 -1.85 62.47 -11.20
N PHE A 4 -1.40 61.89 -12.32
CA PHE A 4 -0.19 62.22 -13.11
C PHE A 4 1.20 62.09 -12.45
N LEU A 5 2.07 61.24 -13.03
CA LEU A 5 3.10 61.72 -13.95
C LEU A 5 3.70 60.54 -14.74
N ALA A 6 3.66 60.64 -16.07
CA ALA A 6 4.40 59.80 -17.01
C ALA A 6 5.70 60.52 -17.39
N ILE A 7 6.79 59.78 -17.54
CA ILE A 7 7.98 60.23 -18.29
C ILE A 7 8.42 59.09 -19.21
N ALA A 8 8.24 59.33 -20.51
CA ALA A 8 8.88 58.65 -21.62
C ALA A 8 10.36 59.06 -21.72
N THR A 9 11.23 58.30 -22.37
CA THR A 9 11.94 58.54 -23.66
C THR A 9 13.36 57.95 -23.43
N ALA A 10 14.15 57.39 -24.36
CA ALA A 10 14.22 57.53 -25.80
C ALA A 10 14.96 56.33 -26.42
N ALA A 11 14.69 56.08 -27.70
CA ALA A 11 15.40 55.19 -28.59
C ALA A 11 16.66 55.85 -29.18
N ALA A 12 17.67 55.04 -29.53
CA ALA A 12 18.67 55.39 -30.54
C ALA A 12 19.06 54.12 -31.32
N LEU A 13 18.93 54.23 -32.65
CA LEU A 13 19.29 53.27 -33.69
C LEU A 13 20.57 53.73 -34.42
N ALA A 14 21.15 52.79 -35.19
CA ALA A 14 22.13 52.94 -36.29
C ALA A 14 23.63 52.93 -35.89
N ALA A 15 24.59 52.37 -36.64
CA ALA A 15 24.65 51.45 -37.80
C ALA A 15 26.15 51.13 -38.11
N CYS A 16 26.39 50.03 -38.85
CA CYS A 16 27.55 49.70 -39.73
C CYS A 16 28.98 49.59 -39.15
N ASN A 17 29.69 48.48 -39.41
CA ASN A 17 30.59 48.36 -40.57
C ASN A 17 31.30 46.99 -40.61
N SER A 18 31.36 46.41 -41.81
CA SER A 18 32.07 45.19 -42.18
C SER A 18 33.56 45.44 -42.42
N GLY A 19 34.43 44.55 -41.93
CA GLY A 19 35.83 44.44 -42.32
C GLY A 19 36.25 42.98 -42.35
N ALA A 20 36.59 42.49 -43.54
CA ALA A 20 37.26 41.21 -43.77
C ALA A 20 38.76 41.48 -43.95
N ASP A 21 39.62 40.65 -43.37
CA ASP A 21 40.63 39.83 -44.08
C ASP A 21 41.68 39.22 -43.13
N ASP A 22 41.84 37.91 -43.28
CA ASP A 22 42.99 37.00 -43.12
C ASP A 22 44.06 37.18 -42.02
N SER A 23 44.25 36.11 -41.22
CA SER A 23 45.53 35.35 -41.09
C SER A 23 45.41 34.17 -40.11
N MET A 24 45.77 32.97 -40.59
CA MET A 24 46.03 31.75 -39.79
C MET A 24 47.37 31.84 -39.03
N ASP A 25 47.43 31.35 -37.77
CA ASP A 25 48.21 30.18 -37.29
C ASP A 25 48.07 30.05 -35.74
N PRO A 26 48.36 28.91 -35.08
CA PRO A 26 47.53 28.36 -34.02
C PRO A 26 48.28 28.46 -32.68
N THR A 27 47.79 27.77 -31.66
CA THR A 27 48.34 27.73 -30.28
C THR A 27 47.65 28.74 -29.36
N GLN A 28 46.36 28.50 -29.11
CA GLN A 28 45.78 28.80 -27.81
C GLN A 28 45.50 27.49 -27.07
N PRO A 29 45.85 27.41 -25.77
CA PRO A 29 45.64 26.21 -24.97
C PRO A 29 44.15 25.94 -24.85
N SER A 30 43.73 24.73 -25.21
CA SER A 30 42.41 24.21 -24.88
C SER A 30 42.19 24.33 -23.38
N ILE A 31 41.34 25.27 -22.97
CA ILE A 31 40.64 25.15 -21.71
C ILE A 31 39.66 24.00 -21.93
N GLN A 32 40.10 22.79 -21.60
CA GLN A 32 39.18 21.69 -21.34
C GLN A 32 38.35 22.12 -20.15
N GLU A 33 37.10 22.50 -20.41
CA GLU A 33 36.06 22.50 -19.39
C GLU A 33 36.01 21.10 -18.78
N PRO A 34 36.22 20.95 -17.47
CA PRO A 34 36.01 19.70 -16.80
C PRO A 34 34.50 19.51 -16.59
N ALA A 35 34.02 18.38 -17.11
CA ALA A 35 32.87 17.62 -16.65
C ALA A 35 31.49 18.30 -16.69
N ASP A 36 30.64 17.79 -17.59
CA ASP A 36 29.21 17.60 -17.35
C ASP A 36 29.02 16.63 -16.16
N SER A 37 29.36 17.10 -14.96
CA SER A 37 28.88 16.58 -13.70
C SER A 37 27.86 17.57 -13.20
N ALA A 38 26.69 17.61 -13.85
CA ALA A 38 25.52 18.21 -13.25
C ALA A 38 25.18 17.35 -12.02
N ASP A 39 25.69 17.76 -10.87
CA ASP A 39 25.27 17.29 -9.57
C ASP A 39 23.73 17.42 -9.53
N PRO A 40 22.96 16.32 -9.46
CA PRO A 40 21.52 16.43 -9.45
C PRO A 40 21.15 17.20 -8.17
N ALA A 41 20.42 18.30 -8.35
CA ALA A 41 19.82 19.03 -7.24
C ALA A 41 19.19 18.02 -6.27
N ALA A 42 19.56 18.14 -4.99
CA ALA A 42 19.20 17.18 -3.96
C ALA A 42 17.71 16.80 -4.03
N GLY A 43 17.45 15.54 -4.40
CA GLY A 43 16.15 14.88 -4.20
C GLY A 43 15.17 14.84 -5.38
N THR A 44 15.46 15.42 -6.55
CA THR A 44 14.58 15.22 -7.71
C THR A 44 14.85 13.87 -8.37
N ARG A 45 13.88 12.95 -8.25
CA ARG A 45 13.87 11.64 -8.91
C ARG A 45 14.12 11.79 -10.42
N PRO A 46 14.97 10.95 -11.06
CA PRO A 46 15.02 10.86 -12.51
C PRO A 46 13.64 10.51 -13.07
N ALA A 47 13.14 11.32 -14.01
CA ALA A 47 11.79 11.19 -14.56
C ALA A 47 11.54 9.86 -15.31
N ASP A 48 12.57 9.08 -15.58
CA ASP A 48 12.52 7.95 -16.53
C ASP A 48 12.05 6.62 -15.94
N GLN A 49 11.67 6.56 -14.66
CA GLN A 49 11.11 5.33 -14.07
C GLN A 49 9.91 5.63 -13.16
N PRO A 50 8.67 5.36 -13.59
CA PRO A 50 7.52 5.47 -12.69
C PRO A 50 7.60 4.39 -11.59
N ARG A 51 7.35 4.76 -10.33
CA ARG A 51 7.08 3.76 -9.26
C ARG A 51 5.62 3.35 -9.36
N LEU A 52 5.37 2.37 -10.22
CA LEU A 52 4.06 1.75 -10.29
C LEU A 52 3.83 0.90 -9.05
N VAL A 53 2.66 1.05 -8.46
CA VAL A 53 2.16 0.26 -7.34
C VAL A 53 0.80 -0.29 -7.76
N THR A 54 0.58 -1.58 -7.53
CA THR A 54 -0.74 -2.19 -7.65
C THR A 54 -1.28 -2.45 -6.26
N VAL A 55 -2.49 -1.97 -6.00
CA VAL A 55 -3.19 -2.09 -4.72
C VAL A 55 -4.64 -2.47 -4.96
N GLU A 56 -5.23 -3.16 -3.99
CA GLU A 56 -6.64 -3.51 -3.95
C GLU A 56 -7.30 -2.78 -2.78
N GLY A 57 -8.52 -2.27 -2.97
CA GLY A 57 -9.27 -1.70 -1.85
C GLY A 57 -10.60 -1.08 -2.22
N ARG A 58 -11.24 -0.50 -1.20
CA ARG A 58 -12.50 0.22 -1.31
C ARG A 58 -12.26 1.70 -1.47
N ILE A 59 -12.88 2.30 -2.49
CA ILE A 59 -12.87 3.74 -2.67
C ILE A 59 -13.83 4.36 -1.65
N GLY A 60 -13.40 5.42 -0.98
CA GLY A 60 -14.16 6.20 -0.04
C GLY A 60 -13.97 7.69 -0.28
N GLU A 61 -14.72 8.47 0.48
CA GLU A 61 -14.58 9.93 0.47
C GLU A 61 -13.28 10.34 1.17
N GLY A 62 -12.57 11.29 0.59
CA GLY A 62 -11.46 11.97 1.24
C GLY A 62 -11.66 13.48 1.25
N ALA A 63 -10.87 14.18 2.06
CA ALA A 63 -11.02 15.62 2.27
C ALA A 63 -10.75 16.43 0.99
N GLU A 64 -9.76 15.99 0.21
CA GLU A 64 -9.35 16.66 -1.04
C GLU A 64 -9.60 15.78 -2.25
N CYS A 65 -9.24 14.50 -2.15
CA CYS A 65 -9.36 13.52 -3.22
C CYS A 65 -9.88 12.19 -2.65
N PRO A 66 -10.50 11.32 -3.46
CA PRO A 66 -10.96 10.01 -3.01
C PRO A 66 -9.86 9.21 -2.31
N LEU A 67 -10.23 8.41 -1.32
CA LEU A 67 -9.32 7.55 -0.58
C LEU A 67 -9.56 6.09 -0.93
N LEU A 68 -8.50 5.36 -1.26
CA LEU A 68 -8.53 3.91 -1.26
C LEU A 68 -8.21 3.40 0.14
N THR A 69 -9.09 2.59 0.71
CA THR A 69 -8.83 1.85 1.95
C THR A 69 -8.61 0.38 1.59
N MET A 70 -7.40 -0.10 1.87
CA MET A 70 -6.99 -1.47 1.60
C MET A 70 -7.52 -2.43 2.66
N PRO A 71 -7.56 -3.75 2.40
CA PRO A 71 -8.03 -4.74 3.37
C PRO A 71 -7.29 -4.78 4.69
N ASP A 72 -6.02 -4.41 4.66
CA ASP A 72 -5.10 -4.32 5.80
C ASP A 72 -5.14 -2.95 6.49
N GLY A 73 -6.14 -2.11 6.21
CA GLY A 73 -6.30 -0.79 6.81
C GLY A 73 -5.37 0.29 6.24
N GLY A 74 -4.43 -0.06 5.35
CA GLY A 74 -3.60 0.92 4.67
C GLY A 74 -4.44 1.84 3.78
N ARG A 75 -3.95 3.07 3.57
CA ARG A 75 -4.72 4.12 2.88
C ARG A 75 -3.90 4.88 1.87
N TRP A 76 -4.48 5.10 0.69
CA TRP A 76 -3.90 5.88 -0.39
C TRP A 76 -4.87 6.94 -0.88
N SER A 77 -4.37 8.14 -1.16
CA SER A 77 -5.16 9.14 -1.89
C SER A 77 -5.09 8.88 -3.39
N LEU A 78 -6.21 9.06 -4.08
CA LEU A 78 -6.33 8.77 -5.50
C LEU A 78 -6.44 10.06 -6.29
N SER A 79 -5.45 10.30 -7.16
CA SER A 79 -5.54 11.31 -8.22
C SER A 79 -6.09 10.64 -9.47
N MET A 80 -7.37 10.84 -9.74
CA MET A 80 -8.09 10.26 -10.86
C MET A 80 -8.75 11.36 -11.68
N GLU A 81 -8.74 11.22 -13.00
CA GLU A 81 -9.51 12.06 -13.91
C GLU A 81 -10.64 11.23 -14.53
N GLY A 82 -11.89 11.66 -14.37
CA GLY A 82 -13.02 11.14 -15.14
C GLY A 82 -13.25 9.63 -15.08
N SER A 83 -13.18 9.01 -13.90
CA SER A 83 -13.48 7.59 -13.72
C SER A 83 -14.97 7.34 -13.48
N ASP A 84 -15.49 6.23 -14.02
CA ASP A 84 -16.82 5.70 -13.65
C ASP A 84 -16.86 5.12 -12.22
N PHE A 85 -15.70 5.10 -11.54
CA PHE A 85 -15.52 4.60 -10.18
C PHE A 85 -15.66 5.72 -9.14
N GLY A 86 -16.33 5.42 -8.03
CA GLY A 86 -16.59 6.34 -6.94
C GLY A 86 -16.66 5.67 -5.57
N PRO A 87 -17.03 6.43 -4.52
CA PRO A 87 -17.13 5.91 -3.17
C PRO A 87 -18.04 4.68 -3.09
N GLY A 88 -17.57 3.64 -2.42
CA GLY A 88 -18.24 2.35 -2.30
C GLY A 88 -17.75 1.30 -3.29
N ASP A 89 -17.12 1.67 -4.40
CA ASP A 89 -16.57 0.69 -5.33
C ASP A 89 -15.35 -0.02 -4.75
N TYR A 90 -15.19 -1.28 -5.15
CA TYR A 90 -14.06 -2.10 -4.75
C TYR A 90 -13.28 -2.52 -6.00
N VAL A 91 -11.98 -2.21 -6.00
CA VAL A 91 -11.18 -2.18 -7.22
C VAL A 91 -9.78 -2.73 -6.99
N GLU A 92 -9.21 -3.29 -8.05
CA GLU A 92 -7.76 -3.38 -8.21
C GLU A 92 -7.31 -2.14 -8.99
N LEU A 93 -6.25 -1.49 -8.53
CA LEU A 93 -5.74 -0.26 -9.10
C LEU A 93 -4.23 -0.35 -9.27
N THR A 94 -3.75 0.03 -10.46
CA THR A 94 -2.33 0.28 -10.70
C THR A 94 -2.13 1.78 -10.91
N GLY A 95 -1.30 2.38 -10.07
CA GLY A 95 -1.01 3.82 -10.10
C GLY A 95 0.46 4.12 -9.89
N GLU A 96 0.87 5.30 -10.34
CA GLU A 96 2.20 5.84 -10.06
C GLU A 96 2.18 6.61 -8.75
N ARG A 97 3.11 6.29 -7.84
CA ARG A 97 3.25 7.06 -6.60
C ARG A 97 3.84 8.44 -6.89
N MET A 98 3.06 9.46 -6.60
CA MET A 98 3.46 10.86 -6.74
C MET A 98 4.46 11.26 -5.65
N ASP A 99 5.51 11.98 -6.01
CA ASP A 99 6.46 12.56 -5.05
C ASP A 99 5.87 13.77 -4.31
N ALA A 100 4.98 14.52 -4.98
CA ALA A 100 4.23 15.63 -4.42
C ALA A 100 2.84 15.70 -5.04
N SER A 101 1.83 16.04 -4.24
CA SER A 101 0.44 16.17 -4.68
C SER A 101 -0.31 17.13 -3.76
N ILE A 102 -1.43 17.66 -4.23
CA ILE A 102 -2.38 18.35 -3.36
C ILE A 102 -3.15 17.36 -2.48
N CYS A 103 -3.37 16.13 -2.96
CA CYS A 103 -4.14 15.08 -2.29
C CYS A 103 -3.34 14.33 -1.20
N MET A 104 -2.73 15.03 -0.25
CA MET A 104 -1.77 14.41 0.68
C MET A 104 -2.47 13.77 1.88
N ALA A 105 -3.03 12.57 1.71
CA ALA A 105 -3.54 11.76 2.81
C ALA A 105 -3.14 10.28 2.72
N GLY A 106 -2.98 9.65 3.88
CA GLY A 106 -2.53 8.26 4.00
C GLY A 106 -1.03 8.09 3.71
N GLU A 107 -0.67 7.00 3.04
CA GLU A 107 0.70 6.64 2.68
C GLU A 107 1.27 7.46 1.50
N GLY A 108 0.40 8.17 0.79
CA GLY A 108 0.73 9.07 -0.30
C GLY A 108 -0.39 9.19 -1.32
N THR A 109 -0.07 9.76 -2.48
CA THR A 109 -1.01 9.86 -3.61
C THR A 109 -0.59 8.94 -4.74
N LEU A 110 -1.56 8.22 -5.30
CA LEU A 110 -1.41 7.46 -6.54
C LEU A 110 -2.06 8.23 -7.70
N LEU A 111 -1.28 8.49 -8.75
CA LEU A 111 -1.82 8.87 -10.05
C LEU A 111 -2.28 7.61 -10.76
N VAL A 112 -3.59 7.47 -10.89
CA VAL A 112 -4.20 6.22 -11.36
C VAL A 112 -3.95 6.03 -12.85
N ARG A 113 -3.41 4.86 -13.22
CA ARG A 113 -3.13 4.49 -14.61
C ARG A 113 -4.11 3.44 -15.13
N ARG A 114 -4.48 2.48 -14.27
CA ARG A 114 -5.48 1.46 -14.53
C ARG A 114 -6.30 1.21 -13.27
N ILE A 115 -7.59 0.99 -13.46
CA ILE A 115 -8.54 0.65 -12.40
C ILE A 115 -9.55 -0.33 -12.98
N ASP A 116 -9.71 -1.45 -12.29
CA ASP A 116 -10.59 -2.54 -12.71
C ASP A 116 -11.52 -2.90 -11.54
N PRO A 117 -12.82 -3.11 -11.78
CA PRO A 117 -13.70 -3.61 -10.74
C PRO A 117 -13.29 -5.05 -10.44
N ILE A 118 -13.13 -5.35 -9.16
CA ILE A 118 -12.98 -6.73 -8.70
C ILE A 118 -14.02 -6.97 -7.62
N ASP A 119 -14.37 -8.24 -7.43
CA ASP A 119 -15.29 -8.53 -6.36
C ASP A 119 -14.61 -8.28 -4.99
N PRO A 120 -15.28 -7.59 -4.05
CA PRO A 120 -14.69 -7.32 -2.75
C PRO A 120 -14.48 -8.60 -1.93
N PRO A 121 -13.66 -8.60 -0.88
CA PRO A 121 -13.49 -9.75 0.00
C PRO A 121 -14.83 -10.25 0.52
N ALA A 122 -14.94 -11.54 0.81
CA ALA A 122 -16.20 -12.17 1.25
C ALA A 122 -16.83 -11.50 2.49
N ARG A 123 -16.05 -10.76 3.29
CA ARG A 123 -16.51 -9.96 4.43
C ARG A 123 -17.42 -8.79 4.00
N ASP A 124 -17.13 -8.18 2.86
CA ASP A 124 -17.80 -6.96 2.37
C ASP A 124 -19.06 -7.31 1.55
N ARG A 125 -19.12 -8.53 0.98
CA ARG A 125 -20.28 -9.00 0.19
C ARG A 125 -21.46 -9.44 1.05
N ASP A 126 -21.21 -9.83 2.30
CA ASP A 126 -22.22 -10.38 3.19
C ASP A 126 -22.01 -9.83 4.61
N PRO A 127 -22.85 -8.88 5.06
CA PRO A 127 -22.77 -8.30 6.40
C PRO A 127 -22.94 -9.33 7.54
N ALA A 128 -23.55 -10.49 7.29
CA ALA A 128 -23.61 -11.59 8.26
C ALA A 128 -22.29 -12.39 8.34
N ARG A 129 -21.44 -12.26 7.31
CA ARG A 129 -20.07 -12.79 7.24
C ARG A 129 -19.01 -11.79 7.65
N ALA A 130 -19.26 -10.49 7.59
CA ALA A 130 -18.52 -9.51 8.38
C ALA A 130 -18.74 -9.90 9.83
N GLY A 131 -17.77 -10.60 10.43
CA GLY A 131 -17.83 -10.90 11.85
C GLY A 131 -17.89 -9.59 12.60
N GLY A 132 -19.09 -9.15 12.98
CA GLY A 132 -19.35 -7.88 13.67
C GLY A 132 -18.78 -7.83 15.09
N LEU A 133 -17.92 -8.79 15.45
CA LEU A 133 -17.16 -8.81 16.69
C LEU A 133 -15.74 -8.37 16.37
N ALA A 134 -15.26 -7.36 17.10
CA ALA A 134 -13.85 -6.99 17.05
C ALA A 134 -12.98 -8.21 17.39
N VAL A 135 -11.90 -8.40 16.64
CA VAL A 135 -10.87 -9.37 17.01
C VAL A 135 -10.18 -8.80 18.25
N THR A 136 -10.34 -9.45 19.39
CA THR A 136 -9.74 -9.03 20.67
C THR A 136 -8.83 -10.13 21.22
N SER A 137 -7.93 -9.79 22.14
CA SER A 137 -7.05 -10.77 22.79
C SER A 137 -7.84 -11.89 23.48
N ASP A 138 -8.98 -11.57 24.09
CA ASP A 138 -9.82 -12.58 24.73
C ASP A 138 -10.58 -13.42 23.71
N TYR A 139 -10.99 -12.84 22.58
CA TYR A 139 -11.63 -13.59 21.50
C TYR A 139 -10.68 -14.59 20.85
N VAL A 140 -9.44 -14.22 20.55
CA VAL A 140 -8.53 -15.13 19.84
C VAL A 140 -8.00 -16.26 20.74
N ARG A 141 -8.07 -16.11 22.06
CA ARG A 141 -7.53 -17.08 23.00
C ARG A 141 -8.27 -18.42 22.95
N GLY A 142 -7.51 -19.52 23.05
CA GLY A 142 -8.05 -20.87 23.15
C GLY A 142 -7.48 -21.82 22.11
N SER A 143 -8.07 -23.01 22.04
CA SER A 143 -7.73 -24.06 21.08
C SER A 143 -8.67 -23.98 19.88
N TRP A 144 -8.13 -24.16 18.68
CA TRP A 144 -8.86 -23.95 17.42
C TRP A 144 -8.69 -25.13 16.48
N VAL A 145 -9.75 -25.47 15.75
CA VAL A 145 -9.76 -26.53 14.73
C VAL A 145 -10.40 -26.03 13.45
N ALA A 146 -9.88 -26.42 12.29
CA ALA A 146 -10.44 -26.07 11.00
C ALA A 146 -11.85 -26.62 10.90
N LYS A 147 -12.78 -25.76 10.48
CA LYS A 147 -14.18 -26.12 10.30
C LYS A 147 -14.30 -27.17 9.20
N GLY A 148 -14.84 -28.33 9.54
CA GLY A 148 -15.08 -29.41 8.59
C GLY A 148 -15.41 -30.73 9.28
N LEU A 149 -15.59 -31.78 8.48
CA LEU A 149 -15.91 -33.13 8.98
C LEU A 149 -14.77 -33.76 9.80
N ASN A 150 -13.55 -33.25 9.65
CA ASN A 150 -12.34 -33.75 10.32
C ASN A 150 -11.93 -32.88 11.52
N ALA A 151 -12.80 -31.99 12.00
CA ALA A 151 -12.52 -31.17 13.18
C ALA A 151 -12.39 -32.07 14.43
N ASP A 152 -11.28 -31.94 15.15
CA ASP A 152 -10.92 -32.82 16.27
C ASP A 152 -10.41 -31.98 17.45
N CYS A 153 -11.29 -31.67 18.40
CA CYS A 153 -10.93 -30.81 19.53
C CYS A 153 -10.02 -31.48 20.57
N ASP A 154 -9.86 -32.81 20.51
CA ASP A 154 -8.86 -33.51 21.33
C ASP A 154 -7.45 -33.30 20.77
N ARG A 155 -7.34 -32.86 19.52
CA ARG A 155 -6.07 -32.52 18.85
C ARG A 155 -6.24 -31.25 18.01
N PRO A 156 -6.21 -30.07 18.65
CA PRO A 156 -6.42 -28.80 17.97
C PRO A 156 -5.34 -28.53 16.92
N ASP A 157 -5.72 -27.84 15.85
CA ASP A 157 -4.81 -27.41 14.78
C ASP A 157 -3.79 -26.37 15.28
N PHE A 158 -4.24 -25.52 16.19
CA PHE A 158 -3.38 -24.58 16.91
C PHE A 158 -4.00 -24.12 18.21
N GLN A 159 -3.15 -23.55 19.05
CA GLN A 159 -3.55 -22.89 20.28
C GLN A 159 -3.03 -21.44 20.29
N ILE A 160 -3.88 -20.54 20.77
CA ILE A 160 -3.52 -19.15 21.03
C ILE A 160 -3.53 -18.92 22.53
N MET A 161 -2.37 -18.52 23.05
CA MET A 161 -2.11 -18.32 24.48
C MET A 161 -1.74 -16.87 24.75
N GLN A 162 -1.94 -16.44 25.99
CA GLN A 162 -1.39 -15.15 26.43
C GLN A 162 0.06 -15.31 26.87
N ASN A 163 0.93 -14.43 26.41
CA ASN A 163 2.30 -14.35 26.88
C ASN A 163 2.40 -13.50 28.17
N ARG A 164 3.60 -13.45 28.75
CA ARG A 164 3.87 -12.76 30.03
C ARG A 164 3.65 -11.25 29.97
N ASN A 165 3.67 -10.67 28.78
CA ASN A 165 3.49 -9.24 28.54
C ASN A 165 2.04 -8.87 28.18
N GLY A 166 1.12 -9.83 28.26
CA GLY A 166 -0.30 -9.64 27.95
C GLY A 166 -0.67 -9.80 26.47
N GLY A 167 0.32 -9.95 25.58
CA GLY A 167 0.10 -10.19 24.16
C GLY A 167 -0.34 -11.63 23.86
N SER A 168 -0.90 -11.87 22.68
CA SER A 168 -1.34 -13.20 22.24
C SER A 168 -0.27 -13.86 21.35
N ILE A 169 0.05 -15.11 21.61
CA ILE A 169 0.99 -15.93 20.84
C ILE A 169 0.26 -17.14 20.26
N ILE A 170 0.65 -17.56 19.07
CA ILE A 170 0.14 -18.76 18.40
C ILE A 170 1.28 -19.76 18.23
N GLU A 171 1.03 -21.02 18.57
CA GLU A 171 1.95 -22.13 18.31
C GLU A 171 1.29 -23.12 17.37
N THR A 172 1.93 -23.38 16.22
CA THR A 172 1.39 -24.26 15.17
C THR A 172 2.48 -24.68 14.20
N SER A 173 2.11 -25.20 13.02
CA SER A 173 3.01 -25.39 11.90
C SER A 173 2.65 -24.49 10.72
N VAL A 174 3.64 -23.85 10.12
CA VAL A 174 3.50 -23.10 8.87
C VAL A 174 4.36 -23.78 7.81
N ASN A 175 3.76 -24.15 6.67
CA ASN A 175 4.39 -24.94 5.60
C ASN A 175 5.06 -26.23 6.11
N GLY A 176 4.45 -26.87 7.13
CA GLY A 176 4.95 -28.10 7.75
C GLY A 176 6.08 -27.90 8.76
N VAL A 177 6.52 -26.68 8.99
CA VAL A 177 7.56 -26.35 9.97
C VAL A 177 6.91 -25.85 11.26
N PRO A 178 7.22 -26.40 12.45
CA PRO A 178 6.77 -25.85 13.72
C PRO A 178 7.18 -24.38 13.84
N THR A 179 6.24 -23.51 14.18
CA THR A 179 6.43 -22.06 14.19
C THR A 179 5.62 -21.46 15.33
N THR A 180 6.22 -20.49 16.01
CA THR A 180 5.54 -19.61 16.96
C THR A 180 5.35 -18.25 16.30
N GLY A 181 4.17 -17.67 16.44
CA GLY A 181 3.84 -16.34 15.92
C GLY A 181 3.24 -15.45 17.00
N TYR A 182 3.15 -14.17 16.67
CA TYR A 182 2.39 -13.19 17.43
C TYR A 182 1.00 -13.02 16.80
N VAL A 183 -0.03 -12.86 17.63
CA VAL A 183 -1.38 -12.56 17.16
C VAL A 183 -1.62 -11.07 17.37
N ASP A 184 -1.57 -10.32 16.27
CA ASP A 184 -1.95 -8.91 16.25
C ASP A 184 -3.48 -8.81 16.21
N VAL A 185 -4.04 -8.04 17.13
CA VAL A 185 -5.47 -7.78 17.28
C VAL A 185 -5.79 -6.28 17.17
N GLY A 186 -4.85 -5.49 16.62
CA GLY A 186 -4.99 -4.06 16.38
C GLY A 186 -5.95 -3.74 15.23
N GLU A 187 -5.71 -2.62 14.53
CA GLU A 187 -6.55 -2.17 13.43
C GLU A 187 -6.59 -3.14 12.25
N SER A 188 -5.52 -3.94 12.09
CA SER A 188 -5.34 -4.90 11.00
C SER A 188 -4.97 -6.27 11.57
N PRO A 189 -5.94 -7.00 12.17
CA PRO A 189 -5.64 -8.23 12.88
C PRO A 189 -5.01 -9.28 11.98
N ALA A 190 -3.92 -9.89 12.44
CA ALA A 190 -3.19 -10.89 11.68
C ALA A 190 -2.37 -11.81 12.58
N PHE A 191 -2.09 -13.02 12.09
CA PHE A 191 -0.97 -13.81 12.57
C PHE A 191 0.32 -13.28 11.95
N GLN A 192 1.19 -12.77 12.81
CA GLN A 192 2.51 -12.28 12.49
C GLN A 192 3.53 -13.37 12.82
N TRP A 193 4.48 -13.57 11.93
CA TRP A 193 5.50 -14.60 12.05
C TRP A 193 6.89 -13.97 12.04
N ASP A 194 7.89 -14.75 12.45
CA ASP A 194 9.29 -14.38 12.26
C ASP A 194 9.64 -14.26 10.76
N GLU A 195 10.84 -13.73 10.47
CA GLU A 195 11.27 -13.36 9.12
C GLU A 195 11.03 -14.45 8.05
N GLY A 196 10.43 -14.03 6.92
CA GLY A 196 10.29 -14.85 5.71
C GLY A 196 8.87 -15.36 5.42
N LEU A 197 7.97 -15.33 6.40
CA LEU A 197 6.58 -15.74 6.22
C LEU A 197 5.63 -14.53 6.06
N PRO A 198 4.60 -14.61 5.21
CA PRO A 198 3.61 -13.55 5.10
C PRO A 198 2.73 -13.49 6.33
N ALA A 199 2.39 -12.27 6.78
CA ALA A 199 1.32 -12.09 7.75
C ALA A 199 0.03 -12.69 7.20
N LEU A 200 -0.75 -13.37 8.05
CA LEU A 200 -2.04 -13.94 7.67
C LEU A 200 -3.15 -13.14 8.34
N PRO A 201 -3.92 -12.34 7.59
CA PRO A 201 -5.03 -11.60 8.15
C PRO A 201 -6.02 -12.54 8.84
N ILE A 202 -6.64 -12.07 9.92
CA ILE A 202 -7.63 -12.83 10.67
C ILE A 202 -8.90 -12.03 10.92
N GLU A 203 -10.04 -12.72 10.96
CA GLU A 203 -11.36 -12.11 11.15
C GLU A 203 -12.25 -13.00 12.00
N THR A 204 -13.13 -12.41 12.80
CA THR A 204 -14.16 -13.18 13.51
C THR A 204 -15.21 -13.70 12.53
N ARG A 205 -15.81 -14.85 12.82
CA ARG A 205 -16.90 -15.49 12.06
C ARG A 205 -17.92 -16.06 13.03
N GLY A 206 -18.73 -15.17 13.59
CA GLY A 206 -19.64 -15.51 14.69
C GLY A 206 -18.90 -15.53 16.05
N PRO A 207 -19.50 -16.10 17.11
CA PRO A 207 -18.93 -16.08 18.46
C PRO A 207 -17.70 -16.99 18.64
N ASP A 208 -17.60 -18.05 17.84
CA ASP A 208 -16.59 -19.11 18.00
C ASP A 208 -15.79 -19.36 16.71
N GLY A 209 -15.90 -18.50 15.70
CA GLY A 209 -15.23 -18.70 14.41
C GLY A 209 -14.10 -17.70 14.16
N LEU A 210 -12.97 -18.16 13.64
CA LEU A 210 -11.83 -17.33 13.24
C LEU A 210 -11.45 -17.67 11.80
N ALA A 211 -11.74 -16.77 10.87
CA ALA A 211 -11.23 -16.87 9.51
C ALA A 211 -9.76 -16.45 9.48
N VAL A 212 -8.95 -17.23 8.78
CA VAL A 212 -7.56 -16.92 8.45
C VAL A 212 -7.45 -16.83 6.93
N MET A 213 -7.03 -15.68 6.44
CA MET A 213 -7.00 -15.34 5.02
C MET A 213 -5.56 -15.39 4.48
N PRO A 214 -5.38 -15.58 3.15
CA PRO A 214 -4.05 -15.42 2.56
C PRO A 214 -3.56 -13.98 2.74
N GLY A 215 -2.24 -13.83 2.93
CA GLY A 215 -1.59 -12.52 2.98
C GLY A 215 -1.36 -11.94 1.58
N ASP A 216 -0.14 -11.46 1.35
CA ASP A 216 0.41 -10.83 0.13
C ASP A 216 0.37 -11.68 -1.18
N GLY A 217 -0.68 -12.45 -1.40
CA GLY A 217 -0.87 -13.33 -2.55
C GLY A 217 -0.10 -14.65 -2.48
N ARG A 218 0.74 -14.86 -1.45
CA ARG A 218 1.45 -16.12 -1.24
C ARG A 218 0.55 -17.15 -0.57
N THR A 219 0.40 -18.31 -1.21
CA THR A 219 -0.23 -19.48 -0.58
C THR A 219 0.68 -20.02 0.51
N VAL A 220 0.13 -20.21 1.71
CA VAL A 220 0.81 -20.92 2.80
C VAL A 220 -0.07 -22.06 3.30
N THR A 221 0.55 -22.99 4.02
CA THR A 221 -0.16 -24.03 4.76
C THR A 221 -0.07 -23.72 6.25
N LEU A 222 -1.21 -23.57 6.92
CA LEU A 222 -1.30 -23.35 8.37
C LEU A 222 -1.92 -24.58 9.02
N ALA A 223 -1.22 -25.21 9.97
CA ALA A 223 -1.65 -26.44 10.62
C ALA A 223 -2.03 -27.57 9.64
N GLY A 224 -1.37 -27.64 8.48
CA GLY A 224 -1.71 -28.59 7.41
C GLY A 224 -2.85 -28.15 6.48
N HIS A 225 -3.51 -27.02 6.75
CA HIS A 225 -4.58 -26.47 5.91
C HIS A 225 -4.04 -25.42 4.96
N ARG A 226 -4.33 -25.57 3.66
CA ARG A 226 -3.93 -24.60 2.64
C ARG A 226 -4.75 -23.32 2.78
N ILE A 227 -4.08 -22.20 3.01
CA ILE A 227 -4.69 -20.87 3.09
C ILE A 227 -4.59 -20.20 1.71
N ALA A 228 -5.73 -20.10 1.02
CA ALA A 228 -5.85 -19.50 -0.32
C ALA A 228 -7.29 -19.03 -0.57
N GLY A 229 -7.50 -18.18 -1.59
CA GLY A 229 -8.82 -17.66 -1.95
C GLY A 229 -9.49 -16.97 -0.75
N ASP A 230 -10.69 -17.42 -0.38
CA ASP A 230 -11.46 -16.89 0.74
C ASP A 230 -10.89 -17.23 2.13
N GLY A 231 -9.79 -17.98 2.21
CA GLY A 231 -9.17 -18.42 3.45
C GLY A 231 -9.80 -19.67 4.06
N VAL A 232 -9.48 -19.94 5.32
CA VAL A 232 -9.98 -21.08 6.09
C VAL A 232 -10.60 -20.59 7.39
N VAL A 233 -11.76 -21.11 7.75
CA VAL A 233 -12.42 -20.81 9.03
C VAL A 233 -12.07 -21.88 10.04
N PHE A 234 -11.52 -21.46 11.18
CA PHE A 234 -11.30 -22.29 12.36
C PHE A 234 -12.42 -22.03 13.36
N VAL A 235 -12.81 -23.04 14.12
CA VAL A 235 -13.79 -22.95 15.20
C VAL A 235 -13.11 -23.21 16.53
N ARG A 236 -13.50 -22.46 17.56
CA ARG A 236 -12.97 -22.62 18.90
C ARG A 236 -13.47 -23.94 19.50
N CYS A 237 -12.57 -24.67 20.14
CA CYS A 237 -12.92 -25.80 20.97
C CYS A 237 -13.46 -25.33 22.33
N ALA A 238 -14.51 -26.00 22.79
CA ALA A 238 -15.18 -25.71 24.06
C ALA A 238 -14.37 -26.18 25.28
#